data_AF-A0A3A3GER1-F1
#
_entry.id   AF-A0A3A3GER1-F1
#
_cell.length_a   1.000
_cell.length_b   1.000
_cell.length_c   1.000
_cell.angle_alpha   90.00
_cell.angle_beta   90.00
_cell.angle_gamma   90.00
#
_symmetry.space_group_name_H-M   'P 1'
#
loop_
_entity.id
_entity.type
_entity.pdbx_description
1 polymer ?
#
loop_
_entity_poly.entity_id
_entity_poly.type
_entity_poly.pdbx_seq_one_letter_code
_entity_poly.pdbx_strand_id
1 'polypeptide(L)'
;MLKHGLRPTHVDSHHYIHLDNPVVYSLVKKLVQCEELPLRLPSSRRDPEVPWVTDKLVMYTYDSQTGVPQLLSLLCKISEGITELLCHPGYVDDDVRRLSTWTTAREEELLVFIDPQVVACIAELQAHGILQVIHYGQFPAIRSVLTLGR
;
A
#
# COMPACT_ATOMS: atom_id res chain seq x y z
N MET A 1 -9.63 16.50 4.05
CA MET A 1 -8.17 16.71 3.95
C MET A 1 -7.83 18.16 3.62
N LEU A 2 -8.13 18.65 2.40
CA LEU A 2 -7.70 19.99 1.95
C LEU A 2 -8.18 21.15 2.85
N LYS A 3 -9.45 21.12 3.27
CA LYS A 3 -10.03 22.10 4.22
C LYS A 3 -9.28 22.18 5.55
N HIS A 4 -8.57 21.11 5.92
CA HIS A 4 -7.79 21.01 7.15
C HIS A 4 -6.28 21.15 6.89
N GLY A 5 -5.87 21.67 5.74
CA GLY A 5 -4.46 21.89 5.40
C GLY A 5 -3.67 20.64 5.00
N LEU A 6 -4.31 19.46 4.97
CA LEU A 6 -3.69 18.21 4.57
C LEU A 6 -3.79 18.02 3.07
N ARG A 7 -2.66 17.70 2.42
CA ARG A 7 -2.59 17.31 1.00
C ARG A 7 -2.51 15.78 0.88
N PRO A 8 -3.26 15.14 -0.02
CA PRO A 8 -3.09 13.73 -0.31
C PRO A 8 -1.69 13.49 -0.90
N THR A 9 -1.14 12.31 -0.65
CA THR A 9 0.16 11.89 -1.19
C THR A 9 0.02 10.85 -2.28
N HIS A 10 -1.18 10.29 -2.47
CA HIS A 10 -1.54 9.32 -3.50
C HIS A 10 -3.07 9.22 -3.57
N VAL A 11 -3.55 8.43 -4.55
CA VAL A 11 -4.95 8.06 -4.69
C VAL A 11 -5.08 6.54 -4.75
N ASP A 12 -6.08 6.03 -4.05
CA ASP A 12 -6.63 4.68 -4.18
C ASP A 12 -8.16 4.75 -4.09
N SER A 13 -8.84 3.60 -3.98
CA SER A 13 -10.27 3.61 -3.67
C SER A 13 -10.70 2.41 -2.87
N HIS A 14 -11.69 2.61 -2.00
CA HIS A 14 -12.39 1.51 -1.33
C HIS A 14 -13.01 0.55 -2.37
N HIS A 15 -12.91 -0.75 -2.09
CA HIS A 15 -13.37 -1.83 -2.97
C HIS A 15 -12.88 -1.73 -4.42
N TYR A 16 -11.74 -1.08 -4.65
CA TYR A 16 -11.09 -1.03 -5.96
C TYR A 16 -11.96 -0.50 -7.11
N ILE A 17 -12.98 0.32 -6.82
CA ILE A 17 -13.87 0.86 -7.86
C ILE A 17 -13.13 1.61 -8.98
N HIS A 18 -11.99 2.24 -8.68
CA HIS A 18 -11.14 2.86 -9.71
C HIS A 18 -10.52 1.84 -10.67
N LEU A 19 -10.34 0.58 -10.26
CA LEU A 19 -9.93 -0.51 -11.14
C LEU A 19 -11.14 -1.11 -11.87
N ASP A 20 -12.27 -1.26 -11.21
CA ASP A 20 -13.38 -2.05 -11.77
C ASP A 20 -14.29 -1.28 -12.72
N ASN A 21 -14.29 0.05 -12.64
CA ASN A 21 -15.14 0.90 -13.47
C ASN A 21 -14.31 1.83 -14.39
N PRO A 22 -14.42 1.71 -15.73
CA PRO A 22 -13.61 2.50 -16.66
C PRO A 22 -13.95 4.01 -16.64
N VAL A 23 -15.19 4.37 -16.33
CA VAL A 23 -15.59 5.78 -16.17
C VAL A 23 -14.97 6.36 -14.90
N VAL A 24 -14.98 5.62 -13.80
CA VAL A 24 -14.32 6.05 -12.56
C VAL A 24 -12.81 6.13 -12.78
N TYR A 25 -12.21 5.11 -13.40
CA TYR A 25 -10.78 5.10 -13.72
C TYR A 25 -10.36 6.34 -14.51
N SER A 26 -11.09 6.68 -15.57
CA SER A 26 -10.76 7.83 -16.42
C SER A 26 -10.90 9.17 -15.71
N LEU A 27 -11.79 9.29 -14.73
CA LEU A 27 -11.86 10.47 -13.86
C LEU A 27 -10.70 10.52 -12.87
N VAL A 28 -10.39 9.40 -12.20
CA VAL A 28 -9.26 9.29 -11.26
C VAL A 28 -7.94 9.56 -11.97
N LYS A 29 -7.75 9.04 -13.18
CA LYS A 29 -6.58 9.29 -14.03
C LYS A 29 -6.36 10.78 -14.27
N LYS A 30 -7.41 11.50 -14.69
CA LYS A 30 -7.32 12.95 -14.90
C LYS A 30 -6.95 13.68 -13.61
N LEU A 31 -7.54 13.28 -12.47
CA LEU A 31 -7.22 13.86 -11.17
C LEU A 31 -5.74 13.68 -10.81
N VAL A 32 -5.21 12.46 -10.88
CA VAL A 32 -3.82 12.18 -10.50
C VAL A 32 -2.81 12.82 -11.45
N GLN A 33 -3.19 13.03 -12.72
CA GLN A 33 -2.38 13.79 -13.67
C GLN A 33 -2.35 15.28 -13.33
N CYS A 34 -3.50 15.89 -13.04
CA CYS A 34 -3.58 17.31 -12.70
C CYS A 34 -2.90 17.65 -11.37
N GLU A 35 -3.03 16.77 -10.38
CA GLU A 35 -2.49 16.99 -9.04
C GLU A 35 -1.08 16.41 -8.86
N GLU A 36 -0.53 15.77 -9.91
CA GLU A 36 0.73 15.03 -9.89
C GLU A 36 0.80 14.11 -8.66
N LEU A 37 -0.09 13.11 -8.60
CA LEU A 37 -0.18 12.16 -7.50
C LEU A 37 0.09 10.73 -7.96
N PRO A 38 0.73 9.89 -7.14
CA PRO A 38 0.77 8.45 -7.35
C PRO A 38 -0.64 7.85 -7.32
N LEU A 39 -0.84 6.80 -8.12
CA LEU A 39 -2.06 5.99 -8.14
C LEU A 39 -1.72 4.54 -7.78
N ARG A 40 -2.48 3.93 -6.86
CA ARG A 40 -2.42 2.49 -6.65
C ARG A 40 -2.87 1.78 -7.92
N LEU A 41 -2.00 1.01 -8.55
CA LEU A 41 -2.35 0.15 -9.70
C LEU A 41 -1.68 -1.21 -9.57
N PRO A 42 -2.37 -2.31 -9.94
CA PRO A 42 -1.73 -3.61 -10.01
C PRO A 42 -0.72 -3.62 -11.17
N SER A 43 0.36 -4.40 -11.01
CA SER A 43 1.43 -4.50 -12.02
C SER A 43 0.94 -5.00 -13.39
N SER A 44 -0.22 -5.66 -13.43
CA SER A 44 -0.90 -6.13 -14.65
C SER A 44 -1.65 -5.03 -15.41
N ARG A 45 -1.85 -3.84 -14.84
CA ARG A 45 -2.58 -2.72 -15.45
C ARG A 45 -1.72 -1.46 -15.54
N ARG A 46 -0.55 -1.58 -16.16
CA ARG A 46 0.31 -0.42 -16.42
C ARG A 46 -0.41 0.56 -17.34
N ASP A 47 -0.39 1.84 -16.96
CA ASP A 47 -0.89 2.95 -17.76
C ASP A 47 0.25 3.97 -17.92
N PRO A 48 0.80 4.16 -19.13
CA PRO A 48 1.94 5.03 -19.34
C PRO A 48 1.62 6.51 -19.13
N GLU A 49 0.35 6.88 -19.10
CA GLU A 49 -0.09 8.26 -18.89
C GLU A 49 -0.29 8.58 -17.40
N VAL A 50 -0.16 7.59 -16.50
CA VAL A 50 -0.23 7.80 -15.05
C VAL A 50 1.18 8.07 -14.52
N PRO A 51 1.40 9.20 -13.81
CA PRO A 51 2.75 9.67 -13.50
C PRO A 51 3.54 8.69 -12.64
N TRP A 52 2.93 8.14 -11.57
CA TRP A 52 3.62 7.24 -10.66
C TRP A 52 2.73 6.08 -10.17
N VAL A 53 3.29 4.87 -10.23
CA VAL A 53 2.70 3.63 -9.72
C VAL A 53 3.78 2.79 -9.04
N THR A 54 3.37 1.89 -8.15
CA THR A 54 4.25 0.87 -7.54
C THR A 54 4.67 -0.18 -8.57
N ASP A 55 5.83 -0.78 -8.40
CA ASP A 55 6.30 -1.87 -9.26
C ASP A 55 5.52 -3.18 -9.01
N LYS A 56 5.10 -3.38 -7.76
CA LYS A 56 4.30 -4.53 -7.32
C LYS A 56 3.23 -4.08 -6.32
N LEU A 57 2.03 -4.62 -6.49
CA LEU A 57 0.93 -4.50 -5.53
C LEU A 57 0.64 -5.88 -4.97
N VAL A 58 0.65 -6.00 -3.65
CA VAL A 58 0.36 -7.23 -2.92
C VAL A 58 -0.98 -7.06 -2.21
N MET A 59 -1.99 -7.78 -2.67
CA MET A 59 -3.37 -7.70 -2.19
C MET A 59 -3.71 -8.94 -1.35
N TYR A 60 -2.97 -9.16 -0.28
CA TYR A 60 -3.25 -10.23 0.68
C TYR A 60 -3.75 -9.63 1.99
N THR A 61 -4.59 -10.38 2.69
CA THR A 61 -5.01 -10.09 4.07
C THR A 61 -4.41 -11.13 4.99
N TYR A 62 -4.08 -10.75 6.21
CA TYR A 62 -3.39 -11.61 7.15
C TYR A 62 -4.30 -12.02 8.32
N ASP A 63 -4.47 -13.33 8.51
CA ASP A 63 -5.19 -13.89 9.66
C ASP A 63 -4.23 -14.31 10.79
N SER A 64 -4.82 -14.61 11.94
CA SER A 64 -4.08 -15.00 13.14
C SER A 64 -3.33 -16.33 13.03
N GLN A 65 -3.72 -17.22 12.12
CA GLN A 65 -3.17 -18.58 12.02
C GLN A 65 -1.95 -18.64 11.10
N THR A 66 -1.98 -17.89 10.02
CA THR A 66 -1.00 -17.98 8.92
C THR A 66 -0.36 -16.64 8.58
N GLY A 67 -0.85 -15.53 9.13
CA GLY A 67 -0.44 -14.20 8.74
C GLY A 67 1.03 -13.90 8.99
N VAL A 68 1.54 -14.21 10.19
CA VAL A 68 2.96 -14.01 10.54
C VAL A 68 3.90 -14.78 9.59
N PRO A 69 3.80 -16.11 9.42
CA PRO A 69 4.70 -16.82 8.53
C PRO A 69 4.56 -16.39 7.05
N GLN A 70 3.36 -16.00 6.61
CA GLN A 70 3.16 -15.47 5.25
C GLN A 70 3.86 -14.11 5.06
N LEU A 71 3.71 -13.18 6.01
CA LEU A 71 4.34 -11.87 5.94
C LEU A 71 5.87 -11.97 5.99
N LEU A 72 6.42 -12.82 6.87
CA LEU A 72 7.86 -13.10 6.89
C LEU A 72 8.34 -13.68 5.56
N SER A 73 7.60 -14.63 4.97
CA SER A 73 7.94 -15.20 3.66
C SER A 73 7.94 -14.14 2.55
N LEU A 74 6.99 -13.20 2.61
CA LEU A 74 6.89 -12.09 1.67
C LEU A 74 8.09 -11.15 1.79
N LEU A 75 8.43 -10.73 3.02
CA LEU A 75 9.54 -9.81 3.29
C LEU A 75 10.87 -10.36 2.78
N CYS A 76 11.15 -11.65 3.01
CA CYS A 76 12.36 -12.31 2.52
C CYS A 76 12.42 -12.50 1.00
N LYS A 77 11.29 -12.36 0.29
CA LYS A 77 11.17 -12.57 -1.16
C LYS A 77 10.77 -11.29 -1.90
N ILE A 78 10.85 -10.14 -1.23
CA ILE A 78 10.49 -8.88 -1.86
C ILE A 78 11.48 -8.60 -3.00
N SER A 79 10.95 -8.25 -4.17
CA SER A 79 11.76 -7.93 -5.33
C SER A 79 12.27 -6.49 -5.24
N GLU A 80 13.37 -6.20 -5.94
CA GLU A 80 13.83 -4.83 -6.14
C GLU A 80 12.71 -3.94 -6.72
N GLY A 81 12.69 -2.68 -6.30
CA GLY A 81 11.69 -1.70 -6.67
C GLY A 81 10.75 -1.37 -5.51
N ILE A 82 9.61 -0.77 -5.84
CA ILE A 82 8.61 -0.34 -4.87
C ILE A 82 7.46 -1.33 -4.84
N THR A 83 7.31 -2.03 -3.72
CA THR A 83 6.17 -2.90 -3.45
C THR A 83 5.20 -2.21 -2.50
N GLU A 84 3.93 -2.15 -2.87
CA GLU A 84 2.84 -1.79 -1.96
C GLU A 84 2.21 -3.06 -1.39
N LEU A 85 2.07 -3.08 -0.06
CA LEU A 85 1.32 -4.10 0.66
C LEU A 85 0.01 -3.50 1.15
N LEU A 86 -1.10 -4.05 0.65
CA LEU A 86 -2.43 -3.69 1.11
C LEU A 86 -2.73 -4.42 2.43
N CYS A 87 -3.34 -3.71 3.38
CA CYS A 87 -3.77 -4.27 4.65
C CYS A 87 -4.90 -3.42 5.26
N HIS A 88 -5.53 -3.95 6.31
CA HIS A 88 -6.62 -3.31 7.06
C HIS A 88 -6.46 -3.46 8.59
N PRO A 89 -5.27 -3.28 9.18
CA PRO A 89 -5.09 -3.41 10.63
C PRO A 89 -5.93 -2.34 11.36
N GLY A 90 -6.56 -2.72 12.49
CA GLY A 90 -7.27 -1.76 13.32
C GLY A 90 -8.07 -2.37 14.47
N TYR A 91 -8.42 -1.53 15.44
CA TYR A 91 -9.32 -1.89 16.54
C TYR A 91 -10.79 -1.91 16.09
N VAL A 92 -11.60 -2.77 16.71
CA VAL A 92 -13.03 -2.89 16.37
C VAL A 92 -13.91 -2.36 17.50
N ASP A 93 -14.38 -1.13 17.32
CA ASP A 93 -15.40 -0.49 18.16
C ASP A 93 -16.83 -0.72 17.62
N ASP A 94 -17.82 -0.15 18.32
CA ASP A 94 -19.25 -0.29 17.96
C ASP A 94 -19.58 0.35 16.61
N ASP A 95 -18.90 1.42 16.22
CA ASP A 95 -19.11 2.08 14.94
C ASP A 95 -18.61 1.20 13.79
N VAL A 96 -17.43 0.57 13.94
CA VAL A 96 -16.91 -0.41 12.98
C VAL A 96 -17.86 -1.60 12.85
N ARG A 97 -18.37 -2.14 13.96
CA ARG A 97 -19.33 -3.26 13.94
C ARG A 97 -20.63 -2.91 13.23
N ARG A 98 -21.05 -1.64 13.29
CA ARG A 98 -22.26 -1.16 12.61
C ARG A 98 -22.04 -0.92 11.12
N LEU A 99 -20.86 -0.45 10.71
CA LEU A 99 -20.61 0.04 9.35
C LEU A 99 -19.87 -0.95 8.44
N SER A 100 -19.24 -1.99 8.99
CA SER A 100 -18.41 -2.92 8.23
C SER A 100 -18.62 -4.36 8.68
N THR A 101 -18.57 -5.28 7.72
CA THR A 101 -18.43 -6.71 8.00
C THR A 101 -16.98 -7.09 8.28
N TRP A 102 -16.01 -6.27 7.86
CA TRP A 102 -14.58 -6.47 8.10
C TRP A 102 -14.23 -6.04 9.53
N THR A 103 -14.53 -6.93 10.48
CA THR A 103 -14.39 -6.69 11.93
C THR A 103 -13.19 -7.47 12.48
N THR A 104 -13.38 -8.70 12.97
CA THR A 104 -12.33 -9.53 13.61
C THR A 104 -11.04 -9.57 12.80
N ALA A 105 -11.15 -9.66 11.47
CA ALA A 105 -10.00 -9.66 10.56
C ALA A 105 -9.08 -8.43 10.72
N ARG A 106 -9.59 -7.26 11.11
CA ARG A 106 -8.78 -6.05 11.36
C ARG A 106 -7.87 -6.21 12.57
N GLU A 107 -8.40 -6.82 13.63
CA GLU A 107 -7.65 -7.03 14.88
C GLU A 107 -6.63 -8.15 14.69
N GLU A 108 -7.00 -9.22 13.99
CA GLU A 108 -6.06 -10.29 13.62
C GLU A 108 -4.91 -9.76 12.76
N GLU A 109 -5.22 -8.98 11.73
CA GLU A 109 -4.21 -8.39 10.87
C GLU A 109 -3.32 -7.41 11.65
N LEU A 110 -3.88 -6.60 12.54
CA LEU A 110 -3.10 -5.74 13.44
C LEU A 110 -2.09 -6.56 14.25
N LEU A 111 -2.52 -7.67 14.85
CA LEU A 111 -1.65 -8.55 15.63
C LEU A 111 -0.49 -9.11 14.80
N VAL A 112 -0.73 -9.44 13.52
CA VAL A 112 0.32 -9.89 12.60
C VAL A 112 1.36 -8.79 12.36
N PHE A 113 0.92 -7.56 12.09
CA PHE A 113 1.84 -6.45 11.78
C PHE A 113 2.67 -5.99 12.98
N ILE A 114 2.17 -6.17 14.21
CA ILE A 114 2.90 -5.85 15.45
C ILE A 114 3.62 -7.06 16.06
N ASP A 115 3.57 -8.24 15.42
CA ASP A 115 4.24 -9.42 15.94
C ASP A 115 5.76 -9.15 16.06
N PRO A 116 6.39 -9.44 17.20
CA PRO A 116 7.80 -9.16 17.42
C PRO A 116 8.73 -9.76 16.34
N GLN A 117 8.38 -10.90 15.75
CA GLN A 117 9.17 -11.52 14.69
C GLN A 117 9.11 -10.70 13.40
N VAL A 118 7.93 -10.18 13.04
CA VAL A 118 7.75 -9.32 11.87
C VAL A 118 8.52 -8.01 12.06
N VAL A 119 8.40 -7.39 13.23
CA VAL A 119 9.12 -6.15 13.55
C VAL A 119 10.63 -6.36 13.51
N ALA A 120 11.14 -7.45 14.09
CA ALA A 120 12.56 -7.79 14.06
C ALA A 120 13.07 -8.04 12.63
N CYS A 121 12.31 -8.77 11.82
CA CYS A 121 12.66 -9.04 10.42
C CYS A 121 12.75 -7.74 9.60
N ILE A 122 11.78 -6.84 9.75
CA ILE A 122 11.83 -5.52 9.07
C ILE A 122 13.08 -4.74 9.50
N ALA A 123 13.37 -4.68 10.79
CA ALA A 123 14.52 -3.96 11.32
C ALA A 123 15.86 -4.53 10.79
N GLU A 124 15.98 -5.86 10.73
CA GLU A 124 17.15 -6.54 10.18
C GLU A 124 17.35 -6.22 8.69
N LEU A 125 16.28 -6.33 7.89
CA LEU A 125 16.34 -6.01 6.46
C LEU A 125 16.68 -4.53 6.21
N GLN A 126 16.20 -3.62 7.07
CA GLN A 126 16.56 -2.20 7.01
C GLN A 126 18.03 -1.97 7.36
N ALA A 127 18.55 -2.64 8.40
CA ALA A 127 19.96 -2.52 8.81
C ALA A 127 20.94 -3.00 7.72
N HIS A 128 20.52 -3.97 6.92
CA HIS A 128 21.28 -4.46 5.77
C HIS A 128 21.06 -3.65 4.48
N GLY A 129 20.20 -2.61 4.50
CA GLY A 129 19.87 -1.82 3.32
C GLY A 129 19.08 -2.59 2.25
N ILE A 130 18.46 -3.71 2.61
CA ILE A 130 17.66 -4.56 1.71
C ILE A 130 16.24 -4.01 1.57
N LEU A 131 15.67 -3.52 2.67
CA LEU A 131 14.31 -3.00 2.73
C LEU A 131 14.31 -1.57 3.22
N GLN A 132 13.43 -0.74 2.67
CA GLN A 132 13.09 0.56 3.23
C GLN A 132 11.57 0.69 3.28
N VAL A 133 11.05 0.98 4.47
CA VAL A 133 9.63 1.35 4.63
C VAL A 133 9.48 2.81 4.22
N ILE A 134 8.57 3.06 3.28
CA ILE A 134 8.33 4.38 2.71
C ILE A 134 6.84 4.69 2.70
N HIS A 135 6.50 5.97 2.62
CA HIS A 135 5.14 6.42 2.31
C HIS A 135 5.09 7.04 0.91
N TYR A 136 3.90 7.11 0.33
CA TYR A 136 3.70 7.68 -1.01
C TYR A 136 4.15 9.14 -1.19
N GLY A 137 4.32 9.91 -0.12
CA GLY A 137 4.87 11.28 -0.25
C GLY A 137 6.36 11.29 -0.60
N GLN A 138 7.06 10.17 -0.43
CA GLN A 138 8.46 10.01 -0.82
C GLN A 138 8.60 9.47 -2.25
N PHE A 139 7.51 9.04 -2.89
CA PHE A 139 7.54 8.42 -4.21
C PHE A 139 8.26 9.25 -5.28
N PRO A 140 7.96 10.56 -5.43
CA PRO A 140 8.60 11.37 -6.46
C PRO A 140 10.12 11.42 -6.29
N ALA A 141 10.60 11.66 -5.05
CA ALA A 141 12.02 11.72 -4.73
C ALA A 141 12.73 10.37 -4.98
N ILE A 142 12.11 9.27 -4.57
CA ILE A 142 12.67 7.92 -4.76
C ILE A 142 12.73 7.55 -6.24
N ARG A 143 11.66 7.81 -7.00
CA ARG A 143 11.63 7.50 -8.43
C ARG A 143 12.66 8.31 -9.21
N SER A 144 12.90 9.58 -8.88
CA SER A 144 13.97 10.37 -9.50
C SER A 144 15.35 9.74 -9.32
N VAL A 145 15.64 9.14 -8.16
CA VAL A 145 16.91 8.42 -7.92
C VAL A 145 16.96 7.12 -8.73
N LEU A 146 15.87 6.34 -8.75
CA LEU A 146 15.81 5.06 -9.46
C LEU A 146 15.86 5.19 -10.99
N THR A 147 15.42 6.33 -11.57
CA THR A 147 15.52 6.59 -13.00
C THR A 147 16.87 7.15 -13.43
N LEU A 148 17.57 7.90 -12.57
CA LEU A 148 18.93 8.42 -12.85
C LEU A 148 20.01 7.33 -12.82
N GLY A 149 19.75 6.20 -12.18
CA GLY A 149 20.64 5.04 -12.13
C GLY A 149 20.53 4.07 -13.31
N ARG A 150 19.74 4.40 -14.35
CA ARG A 150 19.57 3.59 -15.57
C ARG A 150 20.05 4.32 -16.82
#